data_AF-A0A7Y2CSI4-F1
#
_entry.id   AF-A0A7Y2CSI4-F1
#
_cell.length_a   1.000
_cell.length_b   1.000
_cell.length_c   1.000
_cell.angle_alpha   90.00
_cell.angle_beta   90.00
_cell.angle_gamma   90.00
#
_symmetry.space_group_name_H-M   'P 1'
#
loop_
_entity.id
_entity.type
_entity.pdbx_description
1 polymer ?
#
loop_
_entity_poly.entity_id
_entity_poly.type
_entity_poly.pdbx_seq_one_letter_code
_entity_poly.pdbx_strand_id
1 'polypeptide(L)'
;MNRSLTIIATAFCLASMLPASSTAQVSPSFYDFVRGDLKWSTLETPHFRVHFHSSADGPTSERSARIVASIAEEIYGPITELYAHEPDAKVSIVLRDFEDYSNGAAYFFDNVIQLWSPALNTPFRGRHNWLRNVVTHEFTHIVQVGAAMKSTRRVPFYYFQMLTYEDVRRPDVLYGYPDGIVTYPIPVVNNPAWLAEGTAQYQRTGMSFDTWDSHRDMLLRTRVLADEMLSLADMGGFYSHNSLERETVYNQGFAFTQYLAGRYGEQALRDLTLSLGSWKSWNFQRAARKALGENGRSIYEDWKEDLSSGYAEATSKVRTDPVAGRLLQGEGFLNRHPAFSPEGDRYGYVSNRGRDFSQTGLYVVDSNGHEELVLKGEGLLEDPFTYTCALGHRVASRAFGSFSWSPDGGSIVYSRRRDNAKGYYFADLYEYELESRTEK
;
A
#
# COMPACT_ATOMS: atom_id res chain seq x y z
N MET A 1 3.43 -53.49 32.51
CA MET A 1 3.99 -52.50 31.58
C MET A 1 2.91 -52.11 30.58
N ASN A 2 2.08 -51.12 30.94
CA ASN A 2 1.09 -50.51 30.05
C ASN A 2 1.62 -49.13 29.67
N ARG A 3 1.96 -48.94 28.39
CA ARG A 3 2.23 -47.61 27.83
C ARG A 3 0.95 -47.12 27.19
N SER A 4 0.23 -46.28 27.92
CA SER A 4 -0.92 -45.53 27.41
C SER A 4 -0.40 -44.49 26.39
N LEU A 5 -0.85 -44.61 25.15
CA LEU A 5 -0.65 -43.62 24.11
C LEU A 5 -1.64 -42.48 24.35
N THR A 6 -1.15 -41.32 24.80
CA THR A 6 -1.96 -40.10 24.90
C THR A 6 -2.19 -39.56 23.50
N ILE A 7 -3.34 -39.86 22.90
CA ILE A 7 -3.81 -39.21 21.68
C ILE A 7 -4.26 -37.81 22.06
N ILE A 8 -3.48 -36.80 21.69
CA ILE A 8 -3.93 -35.40 21.71
C ILE A 8 -4.97 -35.27 20.61
N ALA A 9 -6.24 -35.29 21.00
CA ALA A 9 -7.35 -35.00 20.12
C ALA A 9 -7.34 -33.50 19.80
N THR A 10 -6.67 -33.11 18.72
CA THR A 10 -6.82 -31.79 18.13
C THR A 10 -8.22 -31.72 17.54
N ALA A 11 -9.12 -30.98 18.19
CA ALA A 11 -10.45 -30.71 17.69
C ALA A 11 -10.34 -29.98 16.35
N PHE A 12 -10.50 -30.71 15.25
CA PHE A 12 -10.80 -30.10 13.96
C PHE A 12 -12.19 -29.47 14.08
N CYS A 13 -12.25 -28.16 14.21
CA CYS A 13 -13.47 -27.42 13.92
C CYS A 13 -13.82 -27.68 12.45
N LEU A 14 -14.70 -28.64 12.20
CA LEU A 14 -15.49 -28.68 10.98
C LEU A 14 -16.34 -27.41 10.97
N ALA A 15 -15.81 -26.35 10.37
CA ALA A 15 -16.63 -25.25 9.91
C ALA A 15 -17.55 -25.86 8.84
N SER A 16 -18.84 -25.97 9.17
CA SER A 16 -19.89 -26.32 8.23
C SER A 16 -19.85 -25.31 7.08
N MET A 17 -19.21 -25.68 5.98
CA MET A 17 -19.29 -24.96 4.73
C MET A 17 -20.71 -25.11 4.19
N LEU A 18 -21.56 -24.13 4.49
CA LEU A 18 -22.78 -23.92 3.73
C LEU A 18 -22.37 -23.76 2.25
N PRO A 19 -23.12 -24.33 1.29
CA PRO A 19 -22.82 -24.16 -0.12
C PRO A 19 -22.92 -22.68 -0.47
N ALA A 20 -21.77 -22.03 -0.62
CA ALA A 20 -21.70 -20.69 -1.18
C ALA A 20 -22.20 -20.78 -2.63
N SER A 21 -23.18 -19.97 -2.97
CA SER A 21 -23.65 -19.79 -4.34
C SER A 21 -22.46 -19.52 -5.24
N SER A 22 -22.10 -20.48 -6.10
CA SER A 22 -21.02 -20.31 -7.06
C SER A 22 -21.45 -19.32 -8.14
N THR A 23 -21.04 -18.06 -8.01
CA THR A 23 -21.14 -17.11 -9.11
C THR A 23 -19.99 -17.38 -10.08
N ALA A 24 -20.27 -18.07 -11.19
CA ALA A 24 -19.30 -18.36 -12.24
C ALA A 24 -18.89 -17.12 -13.06
N GLN A 25 -19.50 -15.96 -12.79
CA GLN A 25 -19.19 -14.69 -13.41
C GLN A 25 -18.46 -13.82 -12.41
N VAL A 26 -17.25 -13.39 -12.78
CA VAL A 26 -16.56 -12.30 -12.10
C VAL A 26 -17.50 -11.09 -12.15
N SER A 27 -17.87 -10.56 -10.98
CA SER A 27 -18.72 -9.38 -10.91
C SER A 27 -18.14 -8.27 -11.80
N PRO A 28 -18.95 -7.56 -12.59
CA PRO A 28 -18.54 -6.35 -13.31
C PRO A 28 -17.82 -5.33 -12.42
N SER A 29 -18.07 -5.35 -11.10
CA SER A 29 -17.36 -4.52 -10.12
C SER A 29 -15.87 -4.82 -9.95
N PHE A 30 -15.38 -5.93 -10.51
CA PHE A 30 -13.95 -6.29 -10.52
C PHE A 30 -13.24 -5.89 -11.82
N TYR A 31 -13.96 -5.33 -12.80
CA TYR A 31 -13.36 -4.82 -14.03
C TYR A 31 -13.26 -3.30 -13.96
N ASP A 32 -12.07 -2.77 -14.27
CA ASP A 32 -11.93 -1.34 -14.55
C ASP A 32 -12.72 -1.00 -15.83
N PHE A 33 -13.27 0.21 -15.90
CA PHE A 33 -14.02 0.65 -17.07
C PHE A 33 -13.11 0.65 -18.29
N VAL A 34 -13.53 -0.06 -19.35
CA VAL A 34 -12.81 -0.07 -20.63
C VAL A 34 -12.80 1.37 -21.18
N ARG A 35 -11.64 2.02 -21.14
CA ARG A 35 -11.42 3.39 -21.62
C ARG A 35 -11.39 3.46 -23.14
N GLY A 36 -12.50 3.08 -23.78
CA GLY A 36 -12.64 3.01 -25.25
C GLY A 36 -12.62 4.37 -25.95
N ASP A 37 -12.79 5.45 -25.18
CA ASP A 37 -12.68 6.84 -25.64
C ASP A 37 -11.23 7.36 -25.69
N LEU A 38 -10.27 6.60 -25.14
CA LEU A 38 -8.84 6.92 -25.18
C LEU A 38 -8.14 6.20 -26.34
N LYS A 39 -7.29 6.94 -27.07
CA LYS A 39 -6.38 6.38 -28.07
C LYS A 39 -5.03 6.09 -27.42
N TRP A 40 -4.69 4.82 -27.31
CA TRP A 40 -3.43 4.37 -26.70
C TRP A 40 -2.29 4.32 -27.72
N SER A 41 -1.10 4.72 -27.29
CA SER A 41 0.15 4.70 -28.05
C SER A 41 1.27 4.16 -27.16
N THR A 42 2.35 3.67 -27.77
CA THR A 42 3.50 3.11 -27.05
C THR A 42 4.78 3.78 -27.50
N LEU A 43 5.54 4.29 -26.54
CA LEU A 43 6.92 4.72 -26.70
C LEU A 43 7.85 3.57 -26.28
N GLU A 44 8.65 3.07 -27.21
CA GLU A 44 9.57 1.96 -26.94
C GLU A 44 11.00 2.46 -26.75
N THR A 45 11.69 1.87 -25.78
CA THR A 45 13.08 2.15 -25.39
C THR A 45 13.86 0.83 -25.32
N PRO A 46 15.19 0.82 -25.09
CA PRO A 46 15.94 -0.43 -24.92
C PRO A 46 15.33 -1.39 -23.89
N HIS A 47 14.91 -0.89 -22.72
CA HIS A 47 14.46 -1.73 -21.60
C HIS A 47 12.96 -1.62 -21.29
N PHE A 48 12.28 -0.60 -21.78
CA PHE A 48 10.87 -0.34 -21.43
C PHE A 48 9.94 -0.14 -22.64
N ARG A 49 8.65 -0.39 -22.41
CA ARG A 49 7.53 0.07 -23.25
C ARG A 49 6.64 0.98 -22.44
N VAL A 50 6.60 2.27 -22.76
CA VAL A 50 5.75 3.24 -22.05
C VAL A 50 4.46 3.44 -22.83
N HIS A 51 3.35 2.94 -22.28
CA HIS A 51 2.01 3.05 -22.84
C HIS A 51 1.34 4.31 -22.31
N PHE A 52 0.89 5.18 -23.21
CA PHE A 52 0.29 6.46 -22.90
C PHE A 52 -0.93 6.69 -23.80
N HIS A 53 -1.72 7.69 -23.47
CA HIS A 53 -2.99 7.94 -24.16
C HIS A 53 -3.15 9.38 -24.61
N SER A 54 -4.01 9.57 -25.61
CA SER A 54 -4.60 10.85 -25.99
C SER A 54 -6.12 10.72 -26.05
N SER A 55 -6.82 11.78 -25.68
CA SER A 55 -8.27 11.87 -25.89
C SER A 55 -8.57 12.31 -27.32
N ALA A 56 -9.78 12.01 -27.81
CA ALA A 56 -10.18 12.28 -29.19
C ALA A 56 -10.02 13.76 -29.60
N ASP A 57 -10.24 14.68 -28.66
CA ASP A 57 -10.27 16.14 -28.88
C ASP A 57 -9.38 16.93 -27.89
N GLY A 58 -8.46 16.26 -27.18
CA GLY A 58 -7.76 16.88 -26.04
C GLY A 58 -6.26 16.58 -25.93
N PRO A 59 -5.64 16.95 -24.80
CA PRO A 59 -4.19 16.86 -24.61
C PRO A 59 -3.70 15.41 -24.59
N THR A 60 -2.50 15.20 -25.12
CA THR A 60 -1.79 13.93 -25.05
C THR A 60 -0.92 13.85 -23.80
N SER A 61 -0.86 12.66 -23.20
CA SER A 61 0.07 12.35 -22.10
C SER A 61 1.50 12.05 -22.59
N GLU A 62 1.80 12.30 -23.88
CA GLU A 62 3.11 12.04 -24.51
C GLU A 62 4.27 12.74 -23.79
N ARG A 63 4.10 13.99 -23.33
CA ARG A 63 5.15 14.70 -22.58
C ARG A 63 5.52 13.93 -21.32
N SER A 64 4.51 13.53 -20.54
CA SER A 64 4.68 12.72 -19.32
C SER A 64 5.33 11.38 -19.66
N ALA A 65 4.92 10.72 -20.74
CA ALA A 65 5.49 9.47 -21.21
C ALA A 65 6.98 9.57 -21.56
N ARG A 66 7.40 10.66 -22.23
CA ARG A 66 8.81 10.92 -22.55
C ARG A 66 9.66 11.16 -21.30
N ILE A 67 9.11 11.86 -20.30
CA ILE A 67 9.78 12.06 -19.01
C ILE A 67 9.94 10.73 -18.28
N VAL A 68 8.88 9.93 -18.21
CA VAL A 68 8.90 8.60 -17.58
C VAL A 68 9.89 7.67 -18.28
N ALA A 69 9.91 7.64 -19.61
CA ALA A 69 10.87 6.85 -20.38
C ALA A 69 12.33 7.24 -20.08
N SER A 70 12.61 8.55 -20.00
CA SER A 70 13.94 9.06 -19.67
C SER A 70 14.37 8.64 -18.26
N ILE A 71 13.48 8.80 -17.27
CA ILE A 71 13.74 8.38 -15.88
C ILE A 71 13.96 6.87 -15.82
N ALA A 72 13.11 6.07 -16.47
CA ALA A 72 13.18 4.61 -16.44
C ALA A 72 14.53 4.09 -16.98
N GLU A 73 15.00 4.63 -18.12
CA GLU A 73 16.30 4.28 -18.68
C GLU A 73 17.48 4.77 -17.82
N GLU A 74 17.35 5.94 -17.17
CA GLU A 74 18.36 6.45 -16.22
C GLU A 74 18.55 5.51 -15.02
N ILE A 75 17.46 4.97 -14.47
CA ILE A 75 17.52 4.13 -13.27
C ILE A 75 17.76 2.64 -13.54
N TYR A 76 17.62 2.18 -14.80
CA TYR A 76 17.65 0.76 -15.14
C TYR A 76 18.93 0.09 -14.61
N GLY A 77 20.09 0.54 -15.10
CA GLY A 77 21.39 0.00 -14.71
C GLY A 77 21.64 0.06 -13.21
N PRO A 78 21.49 1.24 -12.57
CA PRO A 78 21.70 1.33 -11.13
C PRO A 78 20.83 0.37 -10.29
N ILE A 79 19.56 0.16 -10.62
CA ILE A 79 18.71 -0.72 -9.82
C ILE A 79 18.99 -2.20 -10.13
N THR A 80 19.18 -2.59 -11.39
CA THR A 80 19.47 -3.99 -11.76
C THR A 80 20.83 -4.46 -11.25
N GLU A 81 21.84 -3.60 -11.29
CA GLU A 81 23.17 -3.87 -10.74
C GLU A 81 23.17 -4.14 -9.24
N LEU A 82 22.38 -3.35 -8.47
CA LEU A 82 22.32 -3.49 -7.02
C LEU A 82 21.86 -4.91 -6.65
N TYR A 83 20.83 -5.44 -7.31
CA TYR A 83 20.28 -6.76 -7.01
C TYR A 83 20.87 -7.89 -7.86
N ALA A 84 21.79 -7.58 -8.78
CA ALA A 84 22.33 -8.51 -9.77
C ALA A 84 21.22 -9.28 -10.52
N HIS A 85 20.16 -8.56 -10.90
CA HIS A 85 18.98 -9.13 -11.53
C HIS A 85 18.43 -8.18 -12.60
N GLU A 86 18.27 -8.69 -13.80
CA GLU A 86 17.62 -7.99 -14.91
C GLU A 86 16.27 -8.65 -15.22
N PRO A 87 15.22 -7.86 -15.51
CA PRO A 87 13.96 -8.41 -16.02
C PRO A 87 14.17 -9.27 -17.28
N ASP A 88 13.46 -10.40 -17.36
CA ASP A 88 13.55 -11.35 -18.47
C ASP A 88 12.90 -10.87 -19.78
N ALA A 89 12.27 -9.70 -19.76
CA ALA A 89 11.66 -9.02 -20.89
C ALA A 89 11.57 -7.52 -20.59
N LYS A 90 11.34 -6.71 -21.64
CA LYS A 90 11.06 -5.28 -21.47
C LYS A 90 9.90 -5.06 -20.50
N VAL A 91 10.06 -4.11 -19.59
CA VAL A 91 9.05 -3.74 -18.61
C VAL A 91 8.06 -2.77 -19.26
N SER A 92 6.78 -3.11 -19.19
CA SER A 92 5.68 -2.26 -19.66
C SER A 92 5.30 -1.26 -18.56
N ILE A 93 5.29 0.02 -18.87
CA ILE A 93 4.83 1.08 -17.98
C ILE A 93 3.54 1.65 -18.55
N VAL A 94 2.41 1.49 -17.86
CA VAL A 94 1.11 2.03 -18.24
C VAL A 94 0.88 3.35 -17.51
N LEU A 95 0.87 4.45 -18.26
CA LEU A 95 0.69 5.79 -17.73
C LEU A 95 -0.80 6.19 -17.75
N ARG A 96 -1.37 6.39 -16.56
CA ARG A 96 -2.73 6.90 -16.34
C ARG A 96 -2.67 8.39 -16.04
N ASP A 97 -3.08 9.16 -17.03
CA ASP A 97 -3.06 10.63 -17.00
C ASP A 97 -4.42 11.21 -17.41
N PHE A 98 -5.50 10.58 -16.92
CA PHE A 98 -6.88 10.90 -17.28
C PHE A 98 -7.80 11.09 -16.06
N GLU A 99 -7.26 11.04 -14.85
CA GLU A 99 -8.01 11.15 -13.61
C GLU A 99 -7.14 11.75 -12.49
N ASP A 100 -7.76 12.46 -11.55
CA ASP A 100 -7.13 13.07 -10.37
C ASP A 100 -6.94 12.03 -9.27
N TYR A 101 -6.27 10.95 -9.62
CA TYR A 101 -5.83 9.92 -8.70
C TYR A 101 -4.31 9.80 -8.79
N SER A 102 -3.69 9.32 -7.71
CA SER A 102 -2.25 9.15 -7.65
C SER A 102 -1.94 7.85 -6.94
N ASN A 103 -1.17 7.01 -7.63
CA ASN A 103 -0.71 5.73 -7.13
C ASN A 103 0.43 5.20 -8.02
N GLY A 104 1.08 4.14 -7.54
CA GLY A 104 1.98 3.28 -8.30
C GLY A 104 1.63 1.83 -8.01
N ALA A 105 1.85 0.94 -8.98
CA ALA A 105 1.72 -0.49 -8.76
C ALA A 105 2.63 -1.30 -9.69
N ALA A 106 3.46 -2.15 -9.10
CA ALA A 106 4.30 -3.12 -9.79
C ALA A 106 3.68 -4.52 -9.80
N TYR A 107 3.35 -5.00 -10.99
CA TYR A 107 2.93 -6.38 -11.26
C TYR A 107 4.15 -7.19 -11.67
N PHE A 108 4.92 -7.60 -10.65
CA PHE A 108 6.20 -8.30 -10.79
C PHE A 108 6.07 -9.76 -11.29
N PHE A 109 4.88 -10.26 -11.64
CA PHE A 109 4.72 -11.48 -12.45
C PHE A 109 4.53 -11.20 -13.95
N ASP A 110 4.15 -9.97 -14.31
CA ASP A 110 3.81 -9.55 -15.68
C ASP A 110 4.81 -8.54 -16.28
N ASN A 111 5.73 -8.00 -15.47
CA ASN A 111 6.70 -6.95 -15.84
C ASN A 111 5.93 -5.71 -16.28
N VAL A 112 4.86 -5.43 -15.54
CA VAL A 112 3.99 -4.29 -15.76
C VAL A 112 4.07 -3.38 -14.55
N ILE A 113 4.31 -2.10 -14.80
CA ILE A 113 4.18 -1.03 -13.83
C ILE A 113 2.98 -0.17 -14.26
N GLN A 114 2.07 0.14 -13.35
CA GLN A 114 1.03 1.13 -13.55
C GLN A 114 1.35 2.38 -12.74
N LEU A 115 1.27 3.54 -13.37
CA LEU A 115 1.60 4.83 -12.76
C LEU A 115 0.52 5.85 -13.05
N TRP A 116 0.24 6.69 -12.08
CA TRP A 116 -0.60 7.86 -12.26
C TRP A 116 0.24 9.13 -12.32
N SER A 117 -0.01 9.99 -13.32
CA SER A 117 0.73 11.24 -13.50
C SER A 117 0.58 12.23 -12.33
N PRO A 118 -0.61 12.45 -11.75
CA PRO A 118 -0.75 13.35 -10.60
C PRO A 118 0.09 12.90 -9.41
N ALA A 119 0.73 13.85 -8.73
CA ALA A 119 1.58 13.56 -7.58
C ALA A 119 0.78 13.09 -6.37
N LEU A 120 1.33 12.09 -5.65
CA LEU A 120 0.73 11.61 -4.42
C LEU A 120 0.79 12.71 -3.37
N ASN A 121 -0.38 13.10 -2.88
CA ASN A 121 -0.53 14.10 -1.83
C ASN A 121 -1.15 13.44 -0.60
N THR A 122 -0.29 13.07 0.35
CA THR A 122 -0.65 12.40 1.60
C THR A 122 -0.08 13.18 2.78
N PRO A 123 -0.79 13.30 3.91
CA PRO A 123 -0.26 13.97 5.10
C PRO A 123 0.89 13.19 5.75
N PHE A 124 1.11 11.94 5.35
CA PHE A 124 2.07 11.07 6.01
C PHE A 124 3.49 11.14 5.44
N ARG A 125 3.67 11.81 4.30
CA ARG A 125 4.95 11.93 3.60
C ARG A 125 5.19 13.39 3.22
N GLY A 126 6.46 13.76 3.15
CA GLY A 126 6.90 15.07 2.68
C GLY A 126 6.83 15.20 1.16
N ARG A 127 7.22 16.38 0.66
CA ARG A 127 7.27 16.68 -0.77
C ARG A 127 8.40 15.89 -1.43
N HIS A 128 8.11 15.27 -2.57
CA HIS A 128 9.08 14.54 -3.39
C HIS A 128 8.91 14.86 -4.88
N ASN A 129 9.94 14.59 -5.68
CA ASN A 129 9.81 14.62 -7.14
C ASN A 129 9.04 13.37 -7.58
N TRP A 130 7.72 13.51 -7.75
CA TRP A 130 6.80 12.38 -7.90
C TRP A 130 7.21 11.38 -8.98
N LEU A 131 7.40 11.81 -10.22
CA LEU A 131 7.71 10.88 -11.32
C LEU A 131 9.05 10.18 -11.12
N ARG A 132 10.08 10.88 -10.60
CA ARG A 132 11.35 10.23 -10.27
C ARG A 132 11.20 9.24 -9.13
N ASN A 133 10.43 9.59 -8.11
CA ASN A 133 10.16 8.71 -6.98
C ASN A 133 9.41 7.45 -7.44
N VAL A 134 8.18 7.61 -7.93
CA VAL A 134 7.28 6.49 -8.21
C VAL A 134 7.83 5.55 -9.28
N VAL A 135 8.47 6.05 -10.35
CA VAL A 135 9.09 5.19 -11.37
C VAL A 135 10.19 4.33 -10.75
N THR A 136 11.03 4.94 -9.90
CA THR A 136 12.14 4.22 -9.24
C THR A 136 11.64 3.24 -8.18
N HIS A 137 10.62 3.64 -7.40
CA HIS A 137 9.95 2.81 -6.41
C HIS A 137 9.38 1.54 -7.05
N GLU A 138 8.52 1.70 -8.07
CA GLU A 138 7.87 0.56 -8.71
C GLU A 138 8.85 -0.29 -9.52
N PHE A 139 9.88 0.31 -10.14
CA PHE A 139 10.90 -0.47 -10.83
C PHE A 139 11.76 -1.29 -9.85
N THR A 140 12.05 -0.74 -8.67
CA THR A 140 12.74 -1.48 -7.61
C THR A 140 11.92 -2.70 -7.19
N HIS A 141 10.59 -2.60 -7.10
CA HIS A 141 9.74 -3.78 -6.86
C HIS A 141 9.89 -4.86 -7.94
N ILE A 142 9.86 -4.48 -9.23
CA ILE A 142 10.06 -5.44 -10.33
C ILE A 142 11.38 -6.20 -10.18
N VAL A 143 12.46 -5.48 -9.88
CA VAL A 143 13.82 -6.05 -9.80
C VAL A 143 14.04 -6.83 -8.51
N GLN A 144 13.77 -6.22 -7.35
CA GLN A 144 14.07 -6.80 -6.04
C GLN A 144 13.17 -8.00 -5.74
N VAL A 145 11.87 -7.92 -6.02
CA VAL A 145 10.96 -9.06 -5.83
C VAL A 145 11.30 -10.17 -6.82
N GLY A 146 11.65 -9.82 -8.07
CA GLY A 146 12.14 -10.77 -9.08
C GLY A 146 13.38 -11.53 -8.60
N ALA A 147 14.36 -10.83 -8.04
CA ALA A 147 15.56 -11.42 -7.46
C ALA A 147 15.29 -12.29 -6.21
N ALA A 148 14.22 -11.98 -5.46
CA ALA A 148 13.78 -12.75 -4.30
C ALA A 148 12.91 -13.98 -4.63
N MET A 149 12.58 -14.22 -5.92
CA MET A 149 11.77 -15.38 -6.30
C MET A 149 12.55 -16.69 -6.22
N LYS A 150 11.86 -17.76 -5.83
CA LYS A 150 12.42 -19.13 -5.80
C LYS A 150 12.31 -19.87 -7.13
N SER A 151 11.55 -19.31 -8.08
CA SER A 151 11.28 -19.85 -9.41
C SER A 151 11.12 -18.70 -10.41
N THR A 152 10.61 -19.01 -11.61
CA THR A 152 10.33 -18.01 -12.65
C THR A 152 8.99 -17.31 -12.40
N ARG A 153 8.85 -16.10 -12.93
CA ARG A 153 7.60 -15.33 -12.88
C ARG A 153 6.39 -16.02 -13.53
N ARG A 154 6.64 -16.95 -14.45
CA ARG A 154 5.58 -17.71 -15.14
C ARG A 154 5.05 -18.88 -14.31
N VAL A 155 5.69 -19.19 -13.17
CA VAL A 155 5.30 -20.30 -12.28
C VAL A 155 5.16 -19.75 -10.85
N PRO A 156 4.03 -19.09 -10.52
CA PRO A 156 3.86 -18.39 -9.24
C PRO A 156 3.64 -19.33 -8.03
N PHE A 157 3.16 -20.54 -8.26
CA PHE A 157 2.87 -21.52 -7.22
C PHE A 157 3.26 -22.92 -7.65
N TYR A 158 3.72 -23.72 -6.69
CA TYR A 158 3.69 -25.17 -6.77
C TYR A 158 2.58 -25.67 -5.87
N TYR A 159 1.83 -26.68 -6.30
CA TYR A 159 0.80 -27.28 -5.46
C TYR A 159 1.24 -28.68 -5.07
N PHE A 160 1.28 -28.94 -3.76
CA PHE A 160 1.23 -30.31 -3.28
C PHE A 160 -0.25 -30.71 -3.21
N GLN A 161 -0.64 -31.69 -4.02
CA GLN A 161 -2.01 -32.18 -4.09
C GLN A 161 -2.06 -33.66 -3.74
N MET A 162 -2.94 -34.01 -2.81
CA MET A 162 -3.28 -35.37 -2.47
C MET A 162 -4.75 -35.59 -2.81
N LEU A 163 -5.03 -36.64 -3.58
CA LEU A 163 -6.38 -37.06 -3.95
C LEU A 163 -6.76 -38.30 -3.14
N THR A 164 -7.99 -38.32 -2.62
CA THR A 164 -8.63 -39.53 -2.13
C THR A 164 -9.58 -40.07 -3.19
N TYR A 165 -9.84 -41.36 -3.15
CA TYR A 165 -10.64 -42.06 -4.14
C TYR A 165 -11.64 -42.96 -3.45
N GLU A 166 -12.83 -43.08 -4.03
CA GLU A 166 -13.85 -43.99 -3.54
C GLU A 166 -13.39 -45.46 -3.60
N ASP A 167 -13.96 -46.28 -2.73
CA ASP A 167 -13.78 -47.73 -2.79
C ASP A 167 -14.39 -48.30 -4.08
N VAL A 168 -13.56 -49.03 -4.82
CA VAL A 168 -13.99 -49.65 -6.08
C VAL A 168 -14.90 -50.85 -5.80
N ARG A 169 -16.13 -50.81 -6.32
CA ARG A 169 -17.09 -51.92 -6.19
C ARG A 169 -16.96 -53.02 -7.26
N ARG A 170 -16.19 -52.77 -8.33
CA ARG A 170 -16.08 -53.64 -9.51
C ARG A 170 -14.63 -54.13 -9.71
N PRO A 171 -14.38 -55.44 -9.83
CA PRO A 171 -13.01 -55.98 -9.87
C PRO A 171 -12.22 -55.62 -11.15
N ASP A 172 -12.89 -55.09 -12.18
CA ASP A 172 -12.31 -54.61 -13.45
C ASP A 172 -11.83 -53.16 -13.40
N VAL A 173 -12.04 -52.44 -12.30
CA VAL A 173 -11.69 -51.01 -12.17
C VAL A 173 -10.51 -50.84 -11.20
N LEU A 174 -9.48 -50.10 -11.63
CA LEU A 174 -8.21 -50.00 -10.90
C LEU A 174 -8.23 -48.99 -9.74
N TYR A 175 -9.05 -47.94 -9.84
CA TYR A 175 -9.21 -46.88 -8.84
C TYR A 175 -10.61 -46.26 -8.94
N GLY A 176 -11.18 -45.85 -7.80
CA GLY A 176 -12.49 -45.23 -7.74
C GLY A 176 -12.48 -43.81 -8.30
N TYR A 177 -13.63 -43.15 -8.31
CA TYR A 177 -13.65 -41.72 -8.63
C TYR A 177 -13.01 -40.91 -7.49
N PRO A 178 -12.32 -39.80 -7.79
CA PRO A 178 -11.80 -38.93 -6.74
C PRO A 178 -12.95 -38.36 -5.91
N ASP A 179 -12.93 -38.56 -4.59
CA ASP A 179 -13.95 -38.07 -3.65
C ASP A 179 -13.44 -36.99 -2.69
N GLY A 180 -12.13 -36.69 -2.74
CA GLY A 180 -11.52 -35.65 -1.92
C GLY A 180 -10.22 -35.14 -2.49
N ILE A 181 -9.92 -33.88 -2.21
CA ILE A 181 -8.68 -33.22 -2.59
C ILE A 181 -8.14 -32.41 -1.41
N VAL A 182 -6.88 -32.65 -1.05
CA VAL A 182 -6.10 -31.80 -0.17
C VAL A 182 -5.09 -31.06 -1.02
N THR A 183 -5.17 -29.73 -1.04
CA THR A 183 -4.25 -28.87 -1.79
C THR A 183 -3.47 -27.99 -0.83
N TYR A 184 -2.13 -28.03 -0.90
CA TYR A 184 -1.25 -27.13 -0.20
C TYR A 184 -0.47 -26.28 -1.21
N PRO A 185 -0.75 -24.96 -1.31
CA PRO A 185 -0.01 -24.06 -2.18
C PRO A 185 1.34 -23.70 -1.57
N ILE A 186 2.39 -23.83 -2.38
CA ILE A 186 3.75 -23.43 -2.07
C ILE A 186 4.07 -22.20 -2.93
N PRO A 187 4.03 -20.99 -2.36
CA PRO A 187 4.32 -19.77 -3.11
C PRO A 187 5.81 -19.69 -3.46
N VAL A 188 6.12 -19.13 -4.63
CA VAL A 188 7.51 -18.88 -5.04
C VAL A 188 8.07 -17.54 -4.55
N VAL A 189 7.22 -16.73 -3.91
CA VAL A 189 7.56 -15.43 -3.32
C VAL A 189 7.31 -15.50 -1.81
N ASN A 190 8.28 -15.02 -1.02
CA ASN A 190 8.16 -14.93 0.44
C ASN A 190 8.82 -13.65 0.98
N ASN A 191 8.87 -12.61 0.15
CA ASN A 191 9.43 -11.31 0.50
C ASN A 191 8.44 -10.55 1.42
N PRO A 192 8.84 -10.15 2.64
CA PRO A 192 7.93 -9.44 3.54
C PRO A 192 7.64 -8.02 3.03
N ALA A 193 6.42 -7.53 3.27
CA ALA A 193 5.95 -6.26 2.75
C ALA A 193 6.88 -5.08 3.10
N TRP A 194 7.31 -4.98 4.36
CA TRP A 194 8.23 -3.92 4.78
C TRP A 194 9.56 -3.91 4.05
N LEU A 195 10.08 -5.08 3.64
CA LEU A 195 11.37 -5.16 2.97
C LEU A 195 11.21 -4.75 1.51
N ALA A 196 10.13 -5.19 0.86
CA ALA A 196 9.78 -4.74 -0.49
C ALA A 196 9.64 -3.22 -0.51
N GLU A 197 8.80 -2.65 0.35
CA GLU A 197 8.57 -1.20 0.38
C GLU A 197 9.78 -0.42 0.89
N GLY A 198 10.45 -0.91 1.93
CA GLY A 198 11.63 -0.25 2.48
C GLY A 198 12.78 -0.18 1.49
N THR A 199 13.00 -1.24 0.69
CA THR A 199 14.00 -1.22 -0.38
C THR A 199 13.57 -0.36 -1.56
N ALA A 200 12.28 -0.32 -1.90
CA ALA A 200 11.76 0.57 -2.93
C ALA A 200 11.83 2.07 -2.56
N GLN A 201 11.70 2.41 -1.27
CA GLN A 201 11.92 3.77 -0.76
C GLN A 201 13.39 4.11 -0.60
N TYR A 202 14.22 3.14 -0.20
CA TYR A 202 15.67 3.30 -0.14
C TYR A 202 16.30 3.46 -1.54
N GLN A 203 15.76 2.75 -2.53
CA GLN A 203 16.23 2.72 -3.91
C GLN A 203 17.68 2.26 -4.01
N ARG A 204 18.62 3.22 -4.06
CA ARG A 204 20.06 2.99 -4.09
C ARG A 204 20.78 4.20 -3.50
N THR A 205 21.95 3.98 -2.93
CA THR A 205 22.85 5.02 -2.43
C THR A 205 23.12 6.04 -3.52
N GLY A 206 22.95 7.32 -3.18
CA GLY A 206 23.12 8.45 -4.11
C GLY A 206 21.87 8.77 -4.93
N MET A 207 20.85 7.91 -4.95
CA MET A 207 19.52 8.29 -5.42
C MET A 207 18.75 8.95 -4.28
N SER A 208 18.27 10.17 -4.52
CA SER A 208 17.49 10.93 -3.55
C SER A 208 16.10 11.26 -4.11
N PHE A 209 15.44 10.26 -4.72
CA PHE A 209 14.12 10.44 -5.33
C PHE A 209 12.99 10.19 -4.33
N ASP A 210 13.21 9.33 -3.33
CA ASP A 210 12.51 9.38 -2.03
C ASP A 210 13.49 9.81 -0.94
N THR A 211 12.99 10.44 0.13
CA THR A 211 13.85 10.99 1.20
C THR A 211 13.20 10.78 2.56
N TRP A 212 14.03 10.61 3.59
CA TRP A 212 13.56 10.63 4.97
C TRP A 212 13.18 12.06 5.37
N ASP A 213 11.89 12.37 5.38
CA ASP A 213 11.36 13.70 5.66
C ASP A 213 10.81 13.86 7.09
N SER A 214 10.49 15.09 7.46
CA SER A 214 10.02 15.44 8.80
C SER A 214 8.66 14.82 9.17
N HIS A 215 7.79 14.50 8.22
CA HIS A 215 6.52 13.85 8.49
C HIS A 215 6.75 12.39 8.85
N ARG A 216 7.61 11.70 8.09
CA ARG A 216 8.00 10.30 8.37
C ARG A 216 8.71 10.18 9.70
N ASP A 217 9.65 11.07 9.98
CA ASP A 217 10.35 11.11 11.27
C ASP A 217 9.39 11.39 12.42
N MET A 218 8.45 12.32 12.26
CA MET A 218 7.41 12.59 13.26
C MET A 218 6.58 11.34 13.55
N LEU A 219 6.11 10.63 12.51
CA LEU A 219 5.30 9.42 12.66
C LEU A 219 6.07 8.29 13.34
N LEU A 220 7.31 8.02 12.90
CA LEU A 220 8.15 6.98 13.48
C LEU A 220 8.51 7.31 14.94
N ARG A 221 9.00 8.53 15.20
CA ARG A 221 9.38 8.99 16.54
C ARG A 221 8.23 8.91 17.54
N THR A 222 7.03 9.32 17.13
CA THR A 222 5.85 9.31 18.01
C THR A 222 5.50 7.87 18.41
N ARG A 223 5.51 6.93 17.47
CA ARG A 223 5.27 5.52 17.76
C ARG A 223 6.35 4.90 18.63
N VAL A 224 7.63 5.20 18.36
CA VAL A 224 8.75 4.70 19.19
C VAL A 224 8.60 5.17 20.63
N LEU A 225 8.35 6.46 20.85
CA LEU A 225 8.22 7.03 22.18
C LEU A 225 6.96 6.56 22.93
N ALA A 226 5.94 6.10 22.20
CA ALA A 226 4.72 5.50 22.76
C ALA A 226 4.81 3.98 22.94
N ASP A 227 5.91 3.34 22.53
CA ASP A 227 6.07 1.87 22.43
C ASP A 227 5.01 1.20 21.52
N GLU A 228 4.62 1.89 20.45
CA GLU A 228 3.61 1.47 19.46
C GLU A 228 4.21 1.10 18.09
N MET A 229 5.47 0.66 18.08
CA MET A 229 6.10 0.15 16.87
C MET A 229 5.48 -1.17 16.43
N LEU A 230 5.24 -1.33 15.12
CA LEU A 230 4.80 -2.60 14.56
C LEU A 230 5.89 -3.65 14.70
N SER A 231 5.54 -4.85 15.17
CA SER A 231 6.48 -5.96 15.27
C SER A 231 6.96 -6.41 13.88
N LEU A 232 8.05 -7.18 13.83
CA LEU A 232 8.54 -7.77 12.59
C LEU A 232 7.49 -8.63 11.86
N ALA A 233 6.55 -9.24 12.61
CA ALA A 233 5.45 -10.01 12.03
C ALA A 233 4.37 -9.09 11.43
N ASP A 234 4.00 -8.03 12.15
CA ASP A 234 2.97 -7.07 11.72
C ASP A 234 3.43 -6.27 10.50
N MET A 235 4.72 -5.98 10.40
CA MET A 235 5.34 -5.39 9.21
C MET A 235 5.39 -6.35 8.00
N GLY A 236 5.11 -7.64 8.19
CA GLY A 236 5.20 -8.68 7.17
C GLY A 236 4.13 -8.59 6.07
N GLY A 237 3.01 -7.91 6.31
CA GLY A 237 1.90 -7.77 5.36
C GLY A 237 0.96 -6.60 5.69
N PHE A 238 -0.06 -6.39 4.85
CA PHE A 238 -1.00 -5.25 4.97
C PHE A 238 -2.42 -5.61 5.45
N TYR A 239 -2.70 -6.90 5.67
CA TYR A 239 -4.06 -7.46 5.74
C TYR A 239 -4.90 -7.04 6.96
N SER A 240 -4.27 -6.53 8.01
CA SER A 240 -4.94 -6.18 9.28
C SER A 240 -4.59 -4.78 9.76
N HIS A 241 -4.30 -3.88 8.82
CA HIS A 241 -3.82 -2.53 9.10
C HIS A 241 -4.74 -1.46 8.53
N ASN A 242 -5.05 -0.46 9.35
CA ASN A 242 -5.64 0.80 8.90
C ASN A 242 -4.62 1.61 8.06
N SER A 243 -5.04 2.72 7.44
CA SER A 243 -4.16 3.50 6.56
C SER A 243 -2.92 4.07 7.24
N LEU A 244 -3.01 4.44 8.52
CA LEU A 244 -1.87 4.94 9.29
C LEU A 244 -0.88 3.81 9.62
N GLU A 245 -1.38 2.63 9.97
CA GLU A 245 -0.57 1.44 10.23
C GLU A 245 0.08 0.91 8.95
N ARG A 246 -0.64 0.92 7.82
CA ARG A 246 -0.05 0.59 6.51
C ARG A 246 1.12 1.52 6.21
N GLU A 247 0.94 2.83 6.36
CA GLU A 247 2.03 3.80 6.21
C GLU A 247 3.17 3.60 7.22
N THR A 248 2.87 3.04 8.39
CA THR A 248 3.89 2.64 9.37
C THR A 248 4.73 1.47 8.86
N VAL A 249 4.15 0.52 8.10
CA VAL A 249 4.92 -0.53 7.41
C VAL A 249 5.92 0.07 6.43
N TYR A 250 5.53 1.10 5.66
CA TYR A 250 6.43 1.86 4.78
C TYR A 250 7.54 2.56 5.59
N ASN A 251 7.17 3.40 6.57
CA ASN A 251 8.14 4.22 7.30
C ASN A 251 9.09 3.41 8.17
N GLN A 252 8.60 2.39 8.90
CA GLN A 252 9.46 1.47 9.63
C GLN A 252 10.30 0.63 8.67
N GLY A 253 9.74 0.18 7.54
CA GLY A 253 10.47 -0.55 6.52
C GLY A 253 11.63 0.27 5.94
N PHE A 254 11.38 1.52 5.59
CA PHE A 254 12.39 2.42 5.04
C PHE A 254 13.48 2.75 6.07
N ALA A 255 13.12 3.06 7.32
CA ALA A 255 14.09 3.28 8.39
C ALA A 255 14.92 2.02 8.68
N PHE A 256 14.29 0.84 8.68
CA PHE A 256 14.99 -0.42 8.93
C PHE A 256 15.91 -0.81 7.76
N THR A 257 15.49 -0.57 6.51
CA THR A 257 16.36 -0.75 5.34
C THR A 257 17.57 0.18 5.38
N GLN A 258 17.40 1.44 5.77
CA GLN A 258 18.52 2.37 5.98
C GLN A 258 19.46 1.87 7.09
N TYR A 259 18.92 1.33 8.19
CA TYR A 259 19.73 0.70 9.24
C TYR A 259 20.53 -0.50 8.73
N LEU A 260 19.90 -1.39 7.96
CA LEU A 260 20.58 -2.55 7.37
C LEU A 260 21.70 -2.13 6.44
N ALA A 261 21.44 -1.15 5.56
CA ALA A 261 22.46 -0.61 4.66
C ALA A 261 23.57 0.12 5.40
N GLY A 262 23.26 0.83 6.49
CA GLY A 262 24.25 1.53 7.32
C GLY A 262 25.13 0.58 8.13
N ARG A 263 24.55 -0.47 8.74
CA ARG A 263 25.25 -1.43 9.60
C ARG A 263 26.05 -2.48 8.81
N TYR A 264 25.49 -2.97 7.69
CA TYR A 264 26.05 -4.08 6.92
C TYR A 264 26.53 -3.69 5.51
N GLY A 265 26.36 -2.43 5.11
CA GLY A 265 26.63 -1.94 3.76
C GLY A 265 25.44 -2.15 2.82
N GLU A 266 25.34 -1.35 1.75
CA GLU A 266 24.25 -1.44 0.77
C GLU A 266 24.14 -2.85 0.13
N GLN A 267 25.27 -3.53 -0.07
CA GLN A 267 25.29 -4.89 -0.61
C GLN A 267 24.48 -5.89 0.24
N ALA A 268 24.32 -5.63 1.54
CA ALA A 268 23.50 -6.47 2.42
C ALA A 268 22.05 -6.60 1.92
N LEU A 269 21.50 -5.57 1.26
CA LEU A 269 20.16 -5.60 0.69
C LEU A 269 20.07 -6.63 -0.45
N ARG A 270 21.10 -6.72 -1.29
CA ARG A 270 21.22 -7.76 -2.32
C ARG A 270 21.33 -9.14 -1.69
N ASP A 271 22.26 -9.31 -0.77
CA ASP A 271 22.57 -10.63 -0.20
C ASP A 271 21.37 -11.19 0.57
N LEU A 272 20.62 -10.32 1.26
CA LEU A 272 19.34 -10.65 1.90
C LEU A 272 18.27 -11.05 0.86
N THR A 273 18.12 -10.27 -0.21
CA THR A 273 17.17 -10.53 -1.30
C THR A 273 17.43 -11.88 -1.97
N LEU A 274 18.67 -12.17 -2.35
CA LEU A 274 19.06 -13.46 -2.93
C LEU A 274 18.93 -14.61 -1.92
N SER A 275 19.18 -14.34 -0.64
CA SER A 275 18.94 -15.32 0.42
C SER A 275 17.46 -15.68 0.55
N LEU A 276 16.54 -14.72 0.42
CA LEU A 276 15.09 -14.96 0.35
C LEU A 276 14.69 -15.78 -0.89
N GLY A 277 15.34 -15.59 -2.05
CA GLY A 277 15.15 -16.43 -3.25
C GLY A 277 15.56 -17.90 -3.08
N SER A 278 16.22 -18.26 -1.97
CA SER A 278 16.63 -19.65 -1.72
C SER A 278 15.49 -20.52 -1.17
N TRP A 279 15.33 -21.74 -1.68
CA TRP A 279 14.42 -22.77 -1.13
C TRP A 279 14.69 -23.15 0.34
N LYS A 280 15.87 -22.79 0.88
CA LYS A 280 16.24 -23.02 2.28
C LYS A 280 15.77 -21.91 3.23
N SER A 281 15.35 -20.76 2.70
CA SER A 281 15.00 -19.56 3.46
C SER A 281 13.55 -19.14 3.18
N TRP A 282 12.66 -19.35 4.14
CA TRP A 282 11.22 -19.08 3.99
C TRP A 282 10.74 -17.82 4.72
N ASN A 283 11.63 -17.14 5.43
CA ASN A 283 11.32 -15.91 6.15
C ASN A 283 12.58 -15.05 6.30
N PHE A 284 12.38 -13.79 6.69
CA PHE A 284 13.47 -12.84 6.93
C PHE A 284 14.46 -13.35 7.98
N GLN A 285 14.01 -14.01 9.05
CA GLN A 285 14.91 -14.45 10.13
C GLN A 285 15.98 -15.44 9.63
N ARG A 286 15.57 -16.39 8.78
CA ARG A 286 16.49 -17.35 8.14
C ARG A 286 17.31 -16.69 7.04
N ALA A 287 16.69 -15.80 6.25
CA ALA A 287 17.40 -15.13 5.18
C ALA A 287 18.54 -14.25 5.71
N ALA A 288 18.26 -13.44 6.74
CA ALA A 288 19.22 -12.61 7.45
C ALA A 288 20.32 -13.44 8.09
N ARG A 289 20.00 -14.58 8.74
CA ARG A 289 21.04 -15.47 9.30
C ARG A 289 22.02 -15.95 8.26
N LYS A 290 21.53 -16.30 7.07
CA LYS A 290 22.37 -16.78 5.97
C LYS A 290 23.17 -15.65 5.31
N ALA A 291 22.58 -14.47 5.15
CA ALA A 291 23.20 -13.34 4.44
C ALA A 291 24.12 -12.50 5.33
N LEU A 292 23.71 -12.25 6.58
CA LEU A 292 24.31 -11.29 7.50
C LEU A 292 24.92 -11.96 8.74
N GLY A 293 24.79 -13.29 8.88
CA GLY A 293 25.31 -14.05 10.02
C GLY A 293 24.45 -13.99 11.29
N GLU A 294 23.52 -13.04 11.39
CA GLU A 294 22.69 -12.80 12.58
C GLU A 294 21.21 -13.16 12.35
N ASN A 295 20.49 -13.55 13.41
CA ASN A 295 19.05 -13.79 13.29
C ASN A 295 18.34 -12.47 12.99
N GLY A 296 17.51 -12.43 11.95
CA GLY A 296 16.74 -11.22 11.61
C GLY A 296 15.88 -10.67 12.75
N ARG A 297 15.42 -11.52 13.68
CA ARG A 297 14.74 -11.04 14.90
C ARG A 297 15.70 -10.23 15.79
N SER A 298 16.91 -10.73 16.03
CA SER A 298 17.91 -10.01 16.83
C SER A 298 18.29 -8.68 16.19
N ILE A 299 18.51 -8.65 14.87
CA ILE A 299 18.79 -7.40 14.14
C ILE A 299 17.66 -6.38 14.31
N TYR A 300 16.41 -6.84 14.30
CA TYR A 300 15.25 -5.97 14.50
C TYR A 300 15.15 -5.44 15.95
N GLU A 301 15.41 -6.27 16.96
CA GLU A 301 15.41 -5.82 18.35
C GLU A 301 16.55 -4.81 18.61
N ASP A 302 17.77 -5.08 18.11
CA ASP A 302 18.91 -4.14 18.18
C ASP A 302 18.52 -2.79 17.57
N TRP A 303 17.93 -2.80 16.37
CA TRP A 303 17.46 -1.59 15.69
C TRP A 303 16.38 -0.84 16.49
N LYS A 304 15.43 -1.57 17.08
CA LYS A 304 14.38 -0.98 17.94
C LYS A 304 15.00 -0.32 19.18
N GLU A 305 15.98 -0.95 19.81
CA GLU A 305 16.69 -0.40 20.97
C GLU A 305 17.51 0.85 20.61
N ASP A 306 18.26 0.81 19.50
CA ASP A 306 19.02 1.93 18.95
C ASP A 306 18.10 3.14 18.68
N LEU A 307 16.95 2.91 18.01
CA LEU A 307 15.95 3.95 17.73
C LEU A 307 15.33 4.51 19.01
N SER A 308 14.95 3.63 19.95
CA SER A 308 14.31 4.03 21.20
C SER A 308 15.24 4.91 22.03
N SER A 309 16.51 4.52 22.12
CA SER A 309 17.55 5.28 22.82
C SER A 309 17.81 6.62 22.15
N GLY A 310 17.98 6.63 20.82
CA GLY A 310 18.23 7.86 20.05
C GLY A 310 17.10 8.87 20.15
N TYR A 311 15.84 8.43 20.02
CA TYR A 311 14.69 9.33 20.16
C TYR A 311 14.46 9.77 21.60
N ALA A 312 14.69 8.91 22.60
CA ALA A 312 14.59 9.29 24.01
C ALA A 312 15.61 10.39 24.36
N GLU A 313 16.85 10.26 23.89
CA GLU A 313 17.90 11.26 24.08
C GLU A 313 17.54 12.58 23.35
N ALA A 314 17.23 12.50 22.06
CA ALA A 314 16.92 13.65 21.22
C ALA A 314 15.71 14.46 21.73
N THR A 315 14.74 13.80 22.37
CA THR A 315 13.52 14.44 22.89
C THR A 315 13.56 14.73 24.39
N SER A 316 14.67 14.43 25.08
CA SER A 316 14.82 14.58 26.53
C SER A 316 14.38 15.97 27.04
N LYS A 317 14.84 17.04 26.40
CA LYS A 317 14.51 18.43 26.77
C LYS A 317 13.02 18.74 26.63
N VAL A 318 12.40 18.37 25.50
CA VAL A 318 10.98 18.69 25.23
C VAL A 318 10.01 17.84 26.05
N ARG A 319 10.46 16.69 26.57
CA ARG A 319 9.65 15.82 27.44
C ARG A 319 9.63 16.26 28.91
N THR A 320 10.53 17.16 29.33
CA THR A 320 10.57 17.66 30.72
C THR A 320 9.50 18.69 31.05
N ASP A 321 8.99 19.42 30.05
CA ASP A 321 7.92 20.41 30.22
C ASP A 321 6.94 20.35 29.02
N PRO A 322 6.00 19.37 29.02
CA PRO A 322 5.10 19.18 27.89
C PRO A 322 4.03 20.27 27.86
N VAL A 323 4.03 21.09 26.80
CA VAL A 323 2.92 21.99 26.49
C VAL A 323 1.82 21.21 25.76
N ALA A 324 0.76 20.84 26.48
CA ALA A 324 -0.37 20.10 25.93
C ALA A 324 -1.63 20.98 25.81
N GLY A 325 -2.30 20.92 24.66
CA GLY A 325 -3.63 21.50 24.46
C GLY A 325 -4.74 20.56 24.94
N ARG A 326 -5.98 21.07 25.00
CA ARG A 326 -7.17 20.22 25.19
C ARG A 326 -7.53 19.55 23.87
N LEU A 327 -7.59 18.21 23.87
CA LEU A 327 -8.05 17.45 22.72
C LEU A 327 -9.54 17.75 22.46
N LEU A 328 -9.85 18.25 21.26
CA LEU A 328 -11.24 18.52 20.85
C LEU A 328 -11.87 17.32 20.13
N GLN A 329 -11.06 16.54 19.41
CA GLN A 329 -11.50 15.35 18.68
C GLN A 329 -10.41 14.27 18.72
N GLY A 330 -10.75 13.08 19.22
CA GLY A 330 -9.84 11.94 19.36
C GLY A 330 -10.25 10.68 18.59
N GLU A 331 -11.44 10.65 17.97
CA GLU A 331 -11.94 9.44 17.32
C GLU A 331 -11.20 9.09 16.01
N GLY A 332 -10.68 10.09 15.30
CA GLY A 332 -9.97 9.91 14.04
C GLY A 332 -8.47 10.08 14.16
N PHE A 333 -7.72 9.29 13.39
CA PHE A 333 -6.27 9.47 13.25
C PHE A 333 -5.89 10.56 12.23
N LEU A 334 -6.85 11.01 11.40
CA LEU A 334 -6.74 12.20 10.57
C LEU A 334 -7.75 13.23 11.08
N ASN A 335 -7.27 14.32 11.68
CA ASN A 335 -8.05 15.51 11.97
C ASN A 335 -7.32 16.71 11.36
N ARG A 336 -7.85 17.27 10.26
CA ARG A 336 -7.13 18.22 9.42
C ARG A 336 -7.93 19.49 9.15
N HIS A 337 -7.19 20.54 8.80
CA HIS A 337 -7.71 21.83 8.36
C HIS A 337 -8.75 22.43 9.31
N PRO A 338 -8.52 22.49 10.63
CA PRO A 338 -9.47 23.14 11.52
C PRO A 338 -9.60 24.62 11.14
N ALA A 339 -10.83 25.12 11.03
CA ALA A 339 -11.10 26.53 10.75
C ALA A 339 -12.36 27.00 11.47
N PHE A 340 -12.26 28.12 12.20
CA PHE A 340 -13.41 28.76 12.82
C PHE A 340 -14.28 29.47 11.78
N SER A 341 -15.59 29.52 12.04
CA SER A 341 -16.52 30.40 11.31
C SER A 341 -16.09 31.88 11.48
N PRO A 342 -16.50 32.79 10.58
CA PRO A 342 -16.18 34.22 10.71
C PRO A 342 -16.58 34.83 12.06
N GLU A 343 -17.73 34.41 12.60
CA GLU A 343 -18.24 34.85 13.91
C GLU A 343 -17.58 34.13 15.10
N GLY A 344 -16.79 33.07 14.86
CA GLY A 344 -16.11 32.29 15.89
C GLY A 344 -17.02 31.40 16.74
N ASP A 345 -18.29 31.28 16.39
CA ASP A 345 -19.32 30.51 17.10
C ASP A 345 -19.33 29.01 16.74
N ARG A 346 -18.64 28.65 15.64
CA ARG A 346 -18.54 27.31 15.08
C ARG A 346 -17.11 27.04 14.63
N TYR A 347 -16.72 25.78 14.52
CA TYR A 347 -15.50 25.37 13.83
C TYR A 347 -15.74 24.16 12.96
N GLY A 348 -15.08 24.13 11.80
CA GLY A 348 -15.10 23.00 10.89
C GLY A 348 -13.78 22.24 10.93
N TYR A 349 -13.79 20.97 10.56
CA TYR A 349 -12.58 20.17 10.35
C TYR A 349 -12.86 18.96 9.45
N VAL A 350 -11.81 18.47 8.81
CA VAL A 350 -11.85 17.30 7.93
C VAL A 350 -11.31 16.10 8.69
N SER A 351 -12.10 15.02 8.81
CA SER A 351 -11.69 13.85 9.60
C SER A 351 -12.10 12.51 9.00
N ASN A 352 -11.28 11.49 9.24
CA ASN A 352 -11.66 10.11 8.93
C ASN A 352 -12.45 9.43 10.06
N ARG A 353 -12.45 10.01 11.28
CA ARG A 353 -13.04 9.39 12.47
C ARG A 353 -12.55 7.95 12.65
N GLY A 354 -13.38 7.08 13.23
CA GLY A 354 -13.07 5.66 13.39
C GLY A 354 -13.07 4.84 12.10
N ARG A 355 -12.88 5.43 10.91
CA ARG A 355 -12.73 4.66 9.66
C ARG A 355 -11.28 4.20 9.48
N ASP A 356 -11.12 2.93 9.10
CA ASP A 356 -9.82 2.30 8.86
C ASP A 356 -9.04 2.93 7.70
N PHE A 357 -9.73 3.57 6.76
CA PHE A 357 -9.11 4.18 5.59
C PHE A 357 -9.07 5.70 5.66
N SER A 358 -8.17 6.32 4.87
CA SER A 358 -8.06 7.79 4.67
C SER A 358 -9.26 8.40 3.92
N GLN A 359 -10.46 7.91 4.21
CA GLN A 359 -11.74 8.44 3.75
C GLN A 359 -12.19 9.51 4.74
N THR A 360 -12.21 10.75 4.29
CA THR A 360 -12.48 11.90 5.13
C THR A 360 -13.84 12.51 4.83
N GLY A 361 -14.54 12.92 5.88
CA GLY A 361 -15.73 13.75 5.85
C GLY A 361 -15.43 15.14 6.39
N LEU A 362 -16.27 16.11 6.05
CA LEU A 362 -16.24 17.45 6.62
C LEU A 362 -17.26 17.52 7.76
N TYR A 363 -16.81 17.98 8.93
CA TYR A 363 -17.60 18.10 10.15
C TYR A 363 -17.60 19.56 10.60
N VAL A 364 -18.74 20.03 11.08
CA VAL A 364 -18.90 21.36 11.69
C VAL A 364 -19.42 21.17 13.11
N VAL A 365 -18.82 21.86 14.07
CA VAL A 365 -19.16 21.80 15.49
C VAL A 365 -19.52 23.19 15.95
N ASP A 366 -20.63 23.32 16.68
CA ASP A 366 -21.05 24.56 17.29
C ASP A 366 -20.46 24.78 18.69
N SER A 367 -20.70 25.97 19.24
CA SER A 367 -20.25 26.37 20.59
C SER A 367 -20.80 25.49 21.72
N ASN A 368 -21.89 24.76 21.50
CA ASN A 368 -22.46 23.80 22.46
C ASN A 368 -21.87 22.39 22.31
N GLY A 369 -20.98 22.18 21.33
CA GLY A 369 -20.39 20.88 21.01
C GLY A 369 -21.31 19.98 20.16
N HIS A 370 -22.41 20.50 19.64
CA HIS A 370 -23.23 19.77 18.68
C HIS A 370 -22.54 19.76 17.33
N GLU A 371 -22.51 18.58 16.72
CA GLU A 371 -21.73 18.30 15.53
C GLU A 371 -22.61 17.86 14.37
N GLU A 372 -22.39 18.49 13.22
CA GLU A 372 -23.04 18.20 11.95
C GLU A 372 -22.03 17.63 10.96
N LEU A 373 -22.39 16.50 10.34
CA LEU A 373 -21.66 15.93 9.21
C LEU A 373 -22.12 16.65 7.93
N VAL A 374 -21.27 17.53 7.41
CA VAL A 374 -21.53 18.31 6.19
C VAL A 374 -21.39 17.45 4.94
N LEU A 375 -20.38 16.58 4.90
CA LEU A 375 -20.18 15.63 3.81
C LEU A 375 -19.90 14.24 4.35
N LYS A 376 -20.80 13.29 4.07
CA LYS A 376 -20.53 11.88 4.27
C LYS A 376 -19.53 11.40 3.22
N GLY A 377 -18.43 10.84 3.68
CA GLY A 377 -17.59 10.04 2.81
C GLY A 377 -18.39 8.81 2.37
N GLU A 378 -18.65 8.66 1.07
CA GLU A 378 -19.33 7.47 0.55
C GLU A 378 -18.31 6.46 0.02
N GLY A 379 -18.60 5.17 0.21
CA GLY A 379 -17.90 4.07 -0.43
C GLY A 379 -16.88 3.34 0.44
N LEU A 380 -17.33 2.48 1.38
CA LEU A 380 -16.60 1.25 1.82
C LEU A 380 -17.34 0.42 2.91
N LEU A 381 -18.67 0.32 2.90
CA LEU A 381 -19.39 -0.34 4.01
C LEU A 381 -20.40 -1.44 3.64
N GLU A 382 -20.26 -2.12 2.50
CA GLU A 382 -21.13 -3.29 2.24
C GLU A 382 -20.46 -4.56 1.68
N ASP A 383 -19.20 -4.53 1.22
CA ASP A 383 -18.57 -5.74 0.69
C ASP A 383 -17.08 -5.86 1.09
N PRO A 384 -16.70 -6.85 1.92
CA PRO A 384 -15.34 -7.05 2.39
C PRO A 384 -14.35 -7.54 1.32
N PHE A 385 -14.80 -7.85 0.08
CA PHE A 385 -13.94 -8.37 -0.99
C PHE A 385 -13.55 -7.37 -2.08
N THR A 386 -13.98 -6.12 -1.99
CA THR A 386 -13.58 -5.10 -2.98
C THR A 386 -12.35 -4.32 -2.48
N TYR A 387 -11.57 -3.76 -3.40
CA TYR A 387 -10.44 -2.84 -3.15
C TYR A 387 -9.06 -3.48 -2.86
N THR A 388 -8.44 -3.99 -3.91
CA THR A 388 -6.99 -3.79 -4.10
C THR A 388 -6.80 -2.80 -5.26
N CYS A 389 -5.65 -2.13 -5.31
CA CYS A 389 -5.27 -1.15 -6.34
C CYS A 389 -5.41 -1.64 -7.80
N ALA A 390 -5.70 -2.93 -8.00
CA ALA A 390 -5.79 -3.62 -9.28
C ALA A 390 -7.19 -3.63 -9.93
N LEU A 391 -8.27 -3.24 -9.22
CA LEU A 391 -9.65 -3.59 -9.62
C LEU A 391 -10.57 -2.40 -9.95
N GLY A 392 -10.02 -1.21 -10.18
CA GLY A 392 -10.83 -0.03 -10.55
C GLY A 392 -11.58 0.59 -9.36
N HIS A 393 -12.05 1.81 -9.55
CA HIS A 393 -12.65 2.64 -8.51
C HIS A 393 -14.17 2.41 -8.45
N ARG A 394 -14.72 2.14 -7.26
CA ARG A 394 -16.13 2.42 -6.95
C ARG A 394 -16.20 3.78 -6.26
N VAL A 395 -17.19 4.59 -6.64
CA VAL A 395 -17.48 5.96 -6.17
C VAL A 395 -17.09 6.17 -4.71
N ALA A 396 -15.94 6.82 -4.50
CA ALA A 396 -15.50 7.27 -3.20
C ALA A 396 -15.65 8.80 -3.13
N SER A 397 -16.80 9.25 -2.61
CA SER A 397 -17.01 10.65 -2.23
C SER A 397 -16.18 10.93 -1.00
N ARG A 398 -15.27 11.91 -1.04
CA ARG A 398 -14.57 12.36 0.17
C ARG A 398 -14.21 13.84 0.08
N ALA A 399 -14.27 14.52 1.21
CA ALA A 399 -13.71 15.86 1.35
C ALA A 399 -12.19 15.72 1.22
N PHE A 400 -11.62 16.31 0.19
CA PHE A 400 -10.20 16.28 -0.08
C PHE A 400 -9.59 17.65 0.25
N GLY A 401 -8.42 17.68 0.88
CA GLY A 401 -7.74 18.94 1.23
C GLY A 401 -8.48 19.82 2.25
N SER A 402 -8.22 21.13 2.18
CA SER A 402 -8.79 22.17 3.03
C SER A 402 -10.18 22.63 2.56
N PHE A 403 -10.87 23.37 3.41
CA PHE A 403 -12.12 24.06 3.11
C PHE A 403 -12.03 25.52 3.57
N SER A 404 -12.99 26.35 3.15
CA SER A 404 -13.12 27.74 3.58
C SER A 404 -14.57 28.08 3.86
N TRP A 405 -14.80 28.90 4.88
CA TRP A 405 -16.10 29.51 5.14
C TRP A 405 -16.36 30.65 4.17
N SER A 406 -17.63 30.89 3.83
CA SER A 406 -18.07 32.14 3.22
C SER A 406 -17.88 33.31 4.20
N PRO A 407 -17.78 34.56 3.72
CA PRO A 407 -17.60 35.73 4.59
C PRO A 407 -18.71 35.92 5.62
N ASP A 408 -19.94 35.49 5.31
CA ASP A 408 -21.11 35.53 6.20
C ASP A 408 -21.26 34.26 7.07
N GLY A 409 -20.43 33.24 6.86
CA GLY A 409 -20.51 31.96 7.56
C GLY A 409 -21.76 31.12 7.24
N GLY A 410 -22.49 31.46 6.17
CA GLY A 410 -23.66 30.74 5.69
C GLY A 410 -23.34 29.50 4.86
N SER A 411 -22.19 29.49 4.19
CA SER A 411 -21.76 28.38 3.32
C SER A 411 -20.29 27.97 3.56
N ILE A 412 -19.95 26.78 3.08
CA ILE A 412 -18.59 26.23 3.11
C ILE A 412 -18.19 25.77 1.72
N VAL A 413 -17.06 26.26 1.23
CA VAL A 413 -16.43 25.82 -0.01
C VAL A 413 -15.35 24.79 0.29
N TYR A 414 -15.38 23.65 -0.37
CA TYR A 414 -14.42 22.56 -0.18
C TYR A 414 -14.14 21.81 -1.48
N SER A 415 -13.04 21.07 -1.52
CA SER A 415 -12.74 20.20 -2.66
C SER A 415 -13.22 18.77 -2.40
N ARG A 416 -13.80 18.13 -3.41
CA ARG A 416 -14.26 16.74 -3.35
C ARG A 416 -13.89 16.04 -4.63
N ARG A 417 -13.52 14.77 -4.51
CA ARG A 417 -13.31 13.89 -5.66
C ARG A 417 -14.55 13.03 -5.89
N ARG A 418 -14.99 12.94 -7.14
CA ARG A 418 -16.09 12.06 -7.57
C ARG A 418 -15.87 11.58 -8.99
N ASP A 419 -16.53 10.48 -9.32
CA ASP A 419 -16.61 10.04 -10.70
C ASP A 419 -17.55 10.95 -11.50
N ASN A 420 -17.16 11.32 -12.71
CA ASN A 420 -18.06 11.96 -13.65
C ASN A 420 -18.99 10.93 -14.33
N ALA A 421 -19.92 11.39 -15.17
CA ALA A 421 -20.86 10.51 -15.88
C ALA A 421 -20.21 9.45 -16.80
N LYS A 422 -18.91 9.62 -17.12
CA LYS A 422 -18.11 8.67 -17.91
C LYS A 422 -17.21 7.78 -17.04
N GLY A 423 -17.29 7.89 -15.71
CA GLY A 423 -16.51 7.09 -14.76
C GLY A 423 -15.05 7.52 -14.64
N TYR A 424 -14.73 8.80 -14.87
CA TYR A 424 -13.42 9.38 -14.58
C TYR A 424 -13.44 10.06 -13.21
N TYR A 425 -12.43 9.78 -12.39
CA TYR A 425 -12.31 10.30 -11.04
C TYR A 425 -11.63 11.68 -11.05
N PHE A 426 -12.39 12.76 -10.86
CA PHE A 426 -11.86 14.14 -10.86
C PHE A 426 -12.09 14.85 -9.54
N ALA A 427 -11.20 15.77 -9.21
CA ALA A 427 -11.38 16.72 -8.12
C ALA A 427 -12.12 17.96 -8.64
N ASP A 428 -13.11 18.43 -7.88
CA ASP A 428 -13.81 19.69 -8.15
C ASP A 428 -14.09 20.44 -6.86
N LEU A 429 -14.52 21.70 -6.98
CA LEU A 429 -14.96 22.54 -5.87
C LEU A 429 -16.47 22.47 -5.71
N TYR A 430 -16.91 22.42 -4.47
CA TYR A 430 -18.31 22.36 -4.08
C TYR A 430 -18.59 23.41 -3.02
N GLU A 431 -19.80 23.93 -3.03
CA GLU A 431 -20.31 24.82 -1.99
C GLU A 431 -21.45 24.13 -1.25
N TYR A 432 -21.37 24.07 0.07
CA TYR A 432 -22.43 23.57 0.93
C TYR A 432 -23.06 24.72 1.72
N GLU A 433 -24.35 24.92 1.50
CA GLU A 433 -25.18 25.90 2.20
C GLU A 433 -25.71 25.30 3.50
N LEU A 434 -25.37 25.89 4.65
CA LEU A 434 -25.66 25.31 5.97
C LEU A 434 -27.15 25.38 6.32
N GLU A 435 -27.85 26.45 5.95
CA GLU A 435 -29.27 26.62 6.25
C GLU A 435 -30.16 25.69 5.43
N SER A 436 -29.95 25.65 4.10
CA SER A 436 -30.75 24.81 3.20
C SER A 436 -30.28 23.36 3.13
N ARG A 437 -29.08 23.06 3.66
CA ARG A 437 -28.43 21.74 3.59
C ARG A 437 -28.28 21.22 2.16
N THR A 438 -27.93 22.13 1.25
CA THR A 438 -27.77 21.84 -0.18
C THR A 438 -26.33 22.01 -0.62
N GLU A 439 -25.83 21.04 -1.38
CA GLU A 439 -24.56 21.12 -2.10
C GLU A 439 -24.82 21.64 -3.53
N LYS A 440 -23.97 22.54 -4.01
CA LYS A 440 -23.95 23.03 -5.40
C LYS A 440 -22.70 22.55 -6.12
#